data_AF-A0ABC9CTN2-F1
#
_entry.id   AF-A0ABC9CTN2-F1
#
_cell.length_a   1.000
_cell.length_b   1.000
_cell.length_c   1.000
_cell.angle_alpha   90.00
_cell.angle_beta   90.00
_cell.angle_gamma   90.00
#
_symmetry.space_group_name_H-M   'P 1'
#
loop_
_entity.id
_entity.type
_entity.pdbx_description
1 polymer ?
#
loop_
_entity_poly.entity_id
_entity_poly.type
_entity_poly.pdbx_seq_one_letter_code
_entity_poly.pdbx_strand_id
1 'polypeptide(L)'
;MSISSKAMSITGRDDRRYWSHLSTEESRFHSVAYLQQIWWLEVCGELDFCFPAGSYSLFFRLHLGRPHKWMGRRSRGAENIHGWDIKPTRFQLSTSDDQHTESECYLTKPGRWILYHVGDFIVPSSDEVTELKFSMMQIDCTHTKGGLCVDSVFICPKDHQYEECVLCQKIL
;
A
#
# COMPACT_ATOMS: atom_id res chain seq x y z
N MET A 1 10.01 -10.03 -2.99
CA MET A 1 10.38 -9.28 -1.77
C MET A 1 9.15 -8.60 -1.17
N SER A 2 9.14 -8.30 0.13
CA SER A 2 8.06 -7.52 0.76
C SER A 2 8.59 -6.60 1.87
N ILE A 3 8.03 -5.40 2.00
CA ILE A 3 8.40 -4.37 2.98
C ILE A 3 7.21 -4.13 3.90
N SER A 4 7.39 -4.28 5.22
CA SER A 4 6.32 -4.01 6.18
C SER A 4 5.94 -2.53 6.19
N SER A 5 4.66 -2.23 6.42
CA SER A 5 4.20 -0.88 6.80
C SER A 5 5.03 -0.28 7.93
N LYS A 6 5.61 -1.10 8.81
CA LYS A 6 6.49 -0.62 9.88
C LYS A 6 7.75 0.11 9.38
N ALA A 7 8.24 -0.20 8.19
CA ALA A 7 9.40 0.45 7.59
C ALA A 7 9.03 1.66 6.70
N MET A 8 7.74 1.97 6.55
CA MET A 8 7.26 3.08 5.72
C MET A 8 7.05 4.34 6.55
N SER A 9 7.27 5.50 5.92
CA SER A 9 6.84 6.80 6.42
C SER A 9 5.34 6.95 6.17
N ILE A 10 4.55 7.18 7.22
CA ILE A 10 3.09 7.28 7.14
C ILE A 10 2.68 8.58 7.82
N THR A 11 1.84 9.39 7.16
CA THR A 11 1.34 10.64 7.73
C THR A 11 0.71 10.43 9.11
N GLY A 12 1.22 11.12 10.12
CA GLY A 12 0.65 11.08 11.48
C GLY A 12 0.81 9.75 12.20
N ARG A 13 1.68 8.84 11.72
CA ARG A 13 1.88 7.47 12.25
C ARG A 13 1.96 7.36 13.77
N ASP A 14 2.67 8.28 14.41
CA ASP A 14 2.91 8.24 15.86
C ASP A 14 1.73 8.80 16.67
N ASP A 15 0.74 9.38 16.01
CA ASP A 15 -0.48 9.88 16.64
C ASP A 15 -1.53 8.77 16.75
N ARG A 16 -1.74 8.30 17.99
CA ARG A 16 -2.71 7.24 18.32
C ARG A 16 -4.17 7.62 18.07
N ARG A 17 -4.46 8.92 17.81
CA ARG A 17 -5.80 9.37 17.39
C ARG A 17 -6.07 8.99 15.93
N TYR A 18 -5.02 8.94 15.11
CA TYR A 18 -5.13 8.62 13.69
C TYR A 18 -4.83 7.15 13.42
N TRP A 19 -3.86 6.57 14.11
CA TRP A 19 -3.38 5.22 13.83
C TRP A 19 -3.46 4.28 15.03
N SER A 20 -3.62 3.00 14.73
CA SER A 20 -3.44 1.90 15.68
C SER A 20 -2.70 0.75 15.00
N HIS A 21 -2.05 -0.10 15.79
CA HIS A 21 -1.41 -1.30 15.29
C HIS A 21 -2.31 -2.51 15.55
N LEU A 22 -2.62 -3.25 14.49
CA LEU A 22 -3.39 -4.49 14.59
C LEU A 22 -2.47 -5.69 14.30
N SER A 23 -2.31 -6.57 15.27
CA SER A 23 -1.77 -7.92 15.09
C SER A 23 -2.76 -8.86 14.39
N THR A 24 -2.34 -9.48 13.30
CA THR A 24 -3.18 -10.40 12.53
C THR A 24 -2.34 -11.51 11.91
N GLU A 25 -2.84 -12.74 11.95
CA GLU A 25 -2.23 -13.89 11.25
C GLU A 25 -2.34 -13.76 9.72
N GLU A 26 -3.19 -12.85 9.23
CA GLU A 26 -3.39 -12.60 7.80
C GLU A 26 -2.26 -11.73 7.18
N SER A 27 -1.30 -11.28 8.00
CA SER A 27 -0.09 -10.55 7.60
C SER A 27 1.15 -11.39 7.88
N ARG A 28 2.08 -11.40 6.93
CA ARG A 28 3.41 -12.01 7.11
C ARG A 28 4.23 -11.39 8.23
N PHE A 29 3.95 -10.13 8.57
CA PHE A 29 4.63 -9.38 9.61
C PHE A 29 3.88 -9.45 10.95
N HIS A 30 2.78 -10.20 11.02
CA HIS A 30 1.90 -10.35 12.18
C HIS A 30 1.40 -9.02 12.74
N SER A 31 1.45 -7.94 11.95
CA SER A 31 1.18 -6.57 12.37
C SER A 31 0.93 -5.68 11.16
N VAL A 32 -0.17 -4.92 11.20
CA VAL A 32 -0.56 -3.95 10.18
C VAL A 32 -0.87 -2.59 10.81
N ALA A 33 -0.76 -1.51 10.04
CA ALA A 33 -1.16 -0.17 10.46
C ALA A 33 -2.64 0.05 10.10
N TYR A 34 -3.48 0.36 11.09
CA TYR A 34 -4.90 0.65 10.89
C TYR A 34 -5.19 2.13 11.10
N LEU A 35 -5.71 2.76 10.06
CA LEU A 35 -6.16 4.13 10.06
C LEU A 35 -7.54 4.22 10.72
N GLN A 36 -7.63 4.92 11.83
CA GLN A 36 -8.89 5.30 12.46
C GLN A 36 -9.57 6.40 11.65
N GLN A 37 -8.87 7.52 11.46
CA GLN A 37 -9.36 8.68 10.73
C GLN A 37 -8.19 9.61 10.40
N ILE A 38 -8.20 10.28 9.24
CA ILE A 38 -7.31 11.38 8.89
C ILE A 38 -7.95 12.26 7.81
N TRP A 39 -7.47 13.49 7.64
CA TRP A 39 -7.89 14.36 6.54
C TRP A 39 -7.11 14.02 5.27
N TRP A 40 -5.80 14.29 5.20
CA TRP A 40 -4.95 13.88 4.09
C TRP A 40 -4.10 12.67 4.47
N LEU A 41 -3.82 11.78 3.51
CA LEU A 41 -2.95 10.63 3.73
C LEU A 41 -1.85 10.57 2.69
N GLU A 42 -0.64 10.32 3.16
CA GLU A 42 0.50 9.89 2.37
C GLU A 42 1.22 8.74 3.09
N VAL A 43 1.56 7.71 2.33
CA VAL A 43 2.37 6.56 2.75
C VAL A 43 3.52 6.45 1.76
N CYS A 44 4.74 6.64 2.23
CA CYS A 44 5.95 6.61 1.41
C CYS A 44 6.90 5.51 1.90
N GLY A 45 7.63 4.92 0.98
CA GLY A 45 8.73 4.04 1.30
C GLY A 45 9.85 4.16 0.29
N GLU A 46 11.03 3.82 0.76
CA GLU A 46 12.27 3.84 0.00
C GLU A 46 12.98 2.50 0.21
N LEU A 47 13.65 2.01 -0.82
CA LEU A 47 14.39 0.75 -0.77
C LEU A 47 15.60 0.83 -1.68
N ASP A 48 16.76 0.52 -1.12
CA ASP A 48 17.98 0.25 -1.88
C ASP A 48 18.24 -1.25 -1.90
N PHE A 49 18.26 -1.84 -3.11
CA PHE A 49 18.47 -3.28 -3.25
C PHE A 49 19.10 -3.66 -4.59
N CYS A 50 19.99 -4.64 -4.59
CA CYS A 50 20.55 -5.25 -5.82
C CYS A 50 19.59 -6.32 -6.34
N PHE A 51 18.67 -5.93 -7.21
CA PHE A 51 17.75 -6.88 -7.85
C PHE A 51 18.48 -7.66 -8.96
N PRO A 52 18.15 -8.94 -9.18
CA PRO A 52 18.50 -9.62 -10.42
C PRO A 52 17.94 -8.85 -11.63
N ALA A 53 18.66 -8.85 -12.76
CA ALA A 53 18.16 -8.23 -13.98
C ALA A 53 16.81 -8.82 -14.41
N GLY A 54 15.87 -7.98 -14.78
CA GLY A 54 14.51 -8.40 -15.16
C GLY A 54 13.45 -7.33 -14.96
N SER A 55 12.20 -7.71 -15.25
CA SER A 55 11.02 -6.85 -15.10
C SER A 55 10.28 -7.17 -13.81
N TYR A 56 9.96 -6.14 -13.03
CA TYR A 56 9.30 -6.27 -11.73
C TYR A 56 8.04 -5.42 -11.66
N SER A 57 7.14 -5.80 -10.76
CA SER A 57 5.94 -5.06 -10.42
C SER A 57 5.89 -4.81 -8.91
N LEU A 58 5.43 -3.61 -8.53
CA LEU A 58 5.26 -3.19 -7.14
C LEU A 58 3.78 -3.05 -6.79
N PHE A 59 3.41 -3.55 -5.61
CA PHE A 59 2.02 -3.53 -5.11
C PHE A 59 1.93 -3.08 -3.66
N PHE A 60 0.94 -2.26 -3.33
CA PHE A 60 0.50 -2.08 -1.94
C PHE A 60 -0.52 -3.15 -1.56
N ARG A 61 -0.32 -3.84 -0.43
CA ARG A 61 -1.33 -4.73 0.16
C ARG A 61 -2.16 -3.98 1.17
N LEU A 62 -3.42 -3.74 0.81
CA LEU A 62 -4.37 -2.92 1.57
C LEU A 62 -5.62 -3.71 1.91
N HIS A 63 -6.30 -3.34 3.00
CA HIS A 63 -7.61 -3.87 3.37
C HIS A 63 -8.49 -2.77 3.91
N LEU A 64 -9.68 -2.62 3.33
CA LEU A 64 -10.70 -1.70 3.85
C LEU A 64 -11.56 -2.39 4.89
N GLY A 65 -11.59 -1.82 6.09
CA GLY A 65 -12.18 -2.39 7.29
C GLY A 65 -11.13 -3.04 8.19
N ARG A 66 -11.61 -3.65 9.28
CA ARG A 66 -10.77 -4.44 10.18
C ARG A 66 -10.64 -5.88 9.66
N PRO A 67 -9.44 -6.49 9.70
CA PRO A 67 -9.25 -7.89 9.33
C PRO A 67 -10.05 -8.82 10.25
N HIS A 68 -10.46 -9.97 9.71
CA HIS A 68 -11.45 -10.85 10.31
C HIS A 68 -10.95 -11.52 11.62
N LYS A 69 -9.64 -11.78 11.73
CA LYS A 69 -9.01 -12.41 12.90
C LYS A 69 -8.29 -11.44 13.84
N TRP A 70 -8.96 -10.37 14.29
CA TRP A 70 -8.42 -9.48 15.34
C TRP A 70 -8.85 -9.95 16.74
N MET A 71 -7.89 -10.41 17.55
CA MET A 71 -8.08 -10.83 18.95
C MET A 71 -9.21 -11.86 19.20
N GLY A 72 -9.38 -12.85 18.31
CA GLY A 72 -10.36 -13.93 18.50
C GLY A 72 -11.84 -13.50 18.50
N ARG A 73 -12.15 -12.23 18.19
CA ARG A 73 -13.51 -11.72 18.03
C ARG A 73 -13.79 -11.43 16.56
N ARG A 74 -14.95 -11.89 16.07
CA ARG A 74 -15.45 -11.53 14.73
C ARG A 74 -15.76 -10.03 14.74
N SER A 75 -14.94 -9.22 14.08
CA SER A 75 -15.23 -7.79 13.88
C SER A 75 -16.38 -7.66 12.87
N ARG A 76 -17.34 -6.77 13.12
CA ARG A 76 -18.29 -6.35 12.07
C ARG A 76 -17.49 -5.55 11.03
N GLY A 77 -17.23 -6.17 9.88
CA GLY A 77 -16.13 -5.84 8.96
C GLY A 77 -16.16 -4.47 8.25
N ALA A 78 -17.13 -3.60 8.53
CA ALA A 78 -17.28 -2.31 7.85
C ALA A 78 -17.32 -1.09 8.79
N GLU A 79 -17.21 -1.28 10.11
CA GLU A 79 -17.24 -0.16 11.04
C GLU A 79 -16.06 0.81 10.78
N ASN A 80 -16.38 2.08 10.52
CA ASN A 80 -15.45 3.21 10.29
C ASN A 80 -14.81 3.33 8.89
N ILE A 81 -15.25 2.58 7.88
CA ILE A 81 -14.81 2.82 6.49
C ILE A 81 -15.55 4.06 5.95
N HIS A 82 -14.80 5.08 5.54
CA HIS A 82 -15.35 6.30 4.95
C HIS A 82 -14.29 7.08 4.15
N GLY A 83 -14.73 7.94 3.21
CA GLY A 83 -13.91 8.94 2.54
C GLY A 83 -13.06 8.44 1.35
N TRP A 84 -12.90 7.14 1.17
CA TRP A 84 -12.04 6.55 0.13
C TRP A 84 -12.63 6.55 -1.28
N ASP A 85 -13.94 6.74 -1.39
CA ASP A 85 -14.72 6.78 -2.62
C ASP A 85 -14.90 8.20 -3.19
N ILE A 86 -14.44 9.22 -2.46
CA ILE A 86 -14.60 10.63 -2.82
C ILE A 86 -13.60 11.04 -3.91
N LYS A 87 -12.35 10.59 -3.79
CA LYS A 87 -11.28 10.81 -4.77
C LYS A 87 -10.46 9.54 -4.95
N PRO A 88 -9.87 9.32 -6.12
CA PRO A 88 -9.01 8.18 -6.32
C PRO A 88 -7.74 8.32 -5.46
N THR A 89 -7.24 7.17 -5.00
CA THR A 89 -5.92 7.09 -4.38
C THR A 89 -4.88 7.02 -5.48
N ARG A 90 -3.89 7.90 -5.43
CA ARG A 90 -2.76 7.98 -6.35
C ARG A 90 -1.60 7.15 -5.82
N PHE A 91 -0.94 6.45 -6.71
CA PHE A 91 0.20 5.59 -6.48
C PHE A 91 1.34 6.04 -7.38
N GLN A 92 2.54 6.12 -6.84
CA GLN A 92 3.73 6.50 -7.58
C GLN A 92 4.88 5.55 -7.31
N LEU A 93 5.70 5.36 -8.33
CA LEU A 93 6.95 4.62 -8.26
C LEU A 93 7.98 5.37 -9.09
N SER A 94 9.17 5.58 -8.51
CA SER A 94 10.34 6.07 -9.21
C SER A 94 11.57 5.25 -8.86
N THR A 95 12.50 5.17 -9.81
CA THR A 95 13.79 4.48 -9.68
C THR A 95 14.95 5.47 -9.83
N SER A 96 16.18 5.07 -9.49
CA SER A 96 17.39 5.88 -9.71
C SER A 96 17.75 6.09 -11.20
N ASP A 97 17.27 5.23 -12.09
CA ASP A 97 17.49 5.32 -13.54
C ASP A 97 16.36 6.08 -14.27
N ASP A 98 15.72 7.01 -13.57
CA ASP A 98 14.68 7.90 -14.07
C ASP A 98 13.42 7.21 -14.61
N GLN A 99 13.20 5.91 -14.31
CA GLN A 99 11.89 5.31 -14.55
C GLN A 99 10.90 5.87 -13.54
N HIS A 100 9.79 6.39 -14.05
CA HIS A 100 8.71 6.92 -13.24
C HIS A 100 7.39 6.40 -13.78
N THR A 101 6.53 5.96 -12.87
CA THR A 101 5.16 5.57 -13.20
C THR A 101 4.20 6.06 -12.14
N GLU A 102 3.02 6.40 -12.61
CA GLU A 102 1.95 6.91 -11.79
C GLU A 102 0.63 6.27 -12.18
N SER A 103 -0.15 5.92 -11.17
CA SER A 103 -1.47 5.34 -11.36
C SER A 103 -2.45 5.78 -10.28
N GLU A 104 -3.74 5.65 -10.55
CA GLU A 104 -4.79 5.97 -9.61
C GLU A 104 -5.94 4.97 -9.64
N CYS A 105 -6.58 4.76 -8.49
CA CYS A 105 -7.75 3.90 -8.38
C CYS A 105 -8.50 4.21 -7.08
N TYR A 106 -9.81 3.96 -7.10
CA TYR A 106 -10.64 4.08 -5.92
C TYR A 106 -10.50 2.84 -5.04
N LEU A 107 -10.37 3.05 -3.72
CA LEU A 107 -10.42 1.95 -2.75
C LEU A 107 -11.89 1.72 -2.38
N THR A 108 -12.54 0.73 -3.00
CA THR A 108 -14.01 0.53 -2.90
C THR A 108 -14.42 -0.85 -2.38
N LYS A 109 -13.47 -1.76 -2.20
CA LYS A 109 -13.74 -3.17 -1.90
C LYS A 109 -13.44 -3.47 -0.42
N PRO A 110 -14.43 -3.41 0.48
CA PRO A 110 -14.24 -3.72 1.90
C PRO A 110 -14.10 -5.23 2.16
N GLY A 111 -13.51 -5.57 3.31
CA GLY A 111 -13.56 -6.92 3.89
C GLY A 111 -12.61 -7.96 3.29
N ARG A 112 -11.67 -7.56 2.43
CA ARG A 112 -10.62 -8.44 1.92
C ARG A 112 -9.31 -7.70 1.71
N TRP A 113 -8.22 -8.45 1.70
CA TRP A 113 -6.89 -7.98 1.36
C TRP A 113 -6.74 -7.92 -0.15
N ILE A 114 -6.26 -6.80 -0.68
CA ILE A 114 -6.12 -6.58 -2.10
C ILE A 114 -4.72 -6.04 -2.38
N LEU A 115 -4.10 -6.54 -3.44
CA LEU A 115 -2.87 -5.99 -3.99
C LEU A 115 -3.22 -4.89 -4.99
N TYR A 116 -2.95 -3.65 -4.64
CA TYR A 116 -3.10 -2.50 -5.53
C TYR A 116 -1.80 -2.29 -6.28
N HIS A 117 -1.83 -2.43 -7.60
CA HIS A 117 -0.67 -2.24 -8.47
C HIS A 117 -0.28 -0.76 -8.48
N VAL A 118 0.99 -0.51 -8.16
CA VAL A 118 1.59 0.83 -8.20
C VAL A 118 2.15 1.10 -9.58
N GLY A 119 2.93 0.14 -10.08
CA GLY A 119 3.71 0.30 -11.28
C GLY A 119 4.67 -0.84 -11.55
N ASP A 120 5.23 -0.83 -12.75
CA ASP A 120 6.27 -1.74 -13.20
C ASP A 120 7.60 -0.99 -13.35
N PHE A 121 8.71 -1.69 -13.13
CA PHE A 121 10.05 -1.17 -13.38
C PHE A 121 10.96 -2.28 -13.93
N ILE A 122 12.00 -1.88 -14.64
CA ILE A 122 12.99 -2.77 -15.24
C ILE A 122 14.31 -2.61 -14.47
N VAL A 123 14.98 -3.73 -14.22
CA VAL A 123 16.33 -3.75 -13.66
C VAL A 123 17.26 -4.20 -14.79
N PRO A 124 18.10 -3.31 -15.34
CA PRO A 124 18.91 -3.61 -16.53
C PRO A 124 20.08 -4.56 -16.24
N SER A 125 20.69 -4.47 -15.04
CA SER A 125 21.83 -5.27 -14.62
C SER A 125 21.70 -5.67 -13.15
N SER A 126 22.29 -6.80 -12.76
CA SER A 126 22.27 -7.29 -11.38
C SER A 126 23.30 -6.64 -10.45
N ASP A 127 24.21 -5.85 -11.03
CA ASP A 127 25.45 -5.46 -10.36
C ASP A 127 25.35 -4.06 -9.73
N GLU A 128 24.25 -3.35 -10.01
CA GLU A 128 23.99 -2.01 -9.50
C GLU A 128 22.87 -2.02 -8.44
N VAL A 129 22.98 -1.12 -7.47
CA VAL A 129 21.92 -0.89 -6.49
C VAL A 129 20.78 -0.16 -7.19
N THR A 130 19.58 -0.74 -7.14
CA THR A 130 18.36 -0.05 -7.56
C THR A 130 17.78 0.67 -6.34
N GLU A 131 17.79 2.00 -6.38
CA GLU A 131 17.04 2.83 -5.43
C GLU A 131 15.60 2.94 -5.93
N LEU A 132 14.66 2.48 -5.11
CA LEU A 132 13.22 2.54 -5.39
C LEU A 132 12.55 3.48 -4.39
N LYS A 133 11.79 4.44 -4.91
CA LYS A 133 10.87 5.25 -4.10
C LYS A 133 9.45 4.97 -4.55
N PHE A 134 8.56 4.80 -3.59
CA PHE A 134 7.16 4.53 -3.88
C PHE A 134 6.25 5.25 -2.89
N SER A 135 5.07 5.61 -3.36
CA SER A 135 4.08 6.27 -2.53
C SER A 135 2.65 5.83 -2.84
N MET A 136 1.80 5.96 -1.83
CA MET A 136 0.35 5.94 -1.93
C MET A 136 -0.17 7.20 -1.25
N MET A 137 -0.98 7.98 -1.95
CA MET A 137 -1.52 9.23 -1.42
C MET A 137 -2.97 9.47 -1.81
N GLN A 138 -3.69 10.09 -0.88
CA GLN A 138 -4.97 10.73 -1.14
C GLN A 138 -5.01 12.03 -0.34
N ILE A 139 -4.57 13.10 -0.98
CA ILE A 139 -4.50 14.45 -0.40
C ILE A 139 -5.85 15.13 -0.65
N ASP A 140 -6.75 14.99 0.33
CA ASP A 140 -8.03 15.68 0.36
C ASP A 140 -8.29 16.19 1.77
N CYS A 141 -8.37 17.51 1.92
CA CYS A 141 -8.66 18.13 3.21
C CYS A 141 -10.14 18.50 3.38
N THR A 142 -11.01 18.08 2.46
CA THR A 142 -12.46 18.39 2.50
C THR A 142 -13.27 17.34 3.25
N HIS A 143 -12.80 16.10 3.30
CA HIS A 143 -13.47 14.99 3.95
C HIS A 143 -12.47 14.11 4.67
N THR A 144 -12.85 13.63 5.85
CA THR A 144 -12.03 12.65 6.56
C THR A 144 -12.15 11.27 5.91
N LYS A 145 -11.10 10.48 6.03
CA LYS A 145 -11.02 9.10 5.57
C LYS A 145 -10.54 8.19 6.68
N GLY A 146 -11.05 6.97 6.74
CA GLY A 146 -10.77 6.04 7.82
C GLY A 146 -11.08 4.59 7.46
N GLY A 147 -10.69 3.68 8.35
CA GLY A 147 -10.91 2.25 8.17
C GLY A 147 -9.99 1.59 7.14
N LEU A 148 -8.79 2.11 6.90
CA LEU A 148 -7.80 1.48 6.02
C LEU A 148 -6.73 0.73 6.82
N CYS A 149 -6.51 -0.53 6.49
CA CYS A 149 -5.32 -1.28 6.90
C CYS A 149 -4.25 -1.19 5.82
N VAL A 150 -3.03 -0.82 6.22
CA VAL A 150 -1.81 -0.90 5.41
C VAL A 150 -0.95 -2.02 5.99
N ASP A 151 -0.76 -3.09 5.21
CA ASP A 151 0.06 -4.22 5.64
C ASP A 151 1.51 -4.06 5.20
N SER A 152 1.74 -4.11 3.90
CA SER A 152 3.07 -4.16 3.30
C SER A 152 3.05 -3.78 1.83
N VAL A 153 4.24 -3.54 1.29
CA VAL A 153 4.48 -3.47 -0.15
C VAL A 153 5.12 -4.76 -0.63
N PHE A 154 4.70 -5.24 -1.80
CA PHE A 154 5.24 -6.43 -2.47
C PHE A 154 5.97 -6.01 -3.74
N ILE A 155 7.13 -6.61 -3.96
CA ILE A 155 7.91 -6.48 -5.20
C ILE A 155 8.12 -7.90 -5.72
N CYS A 156 7.73 -8.17 -6.96
CA CYS A 156 7.84 -9.49 -7.58
C CYS A 156 8.19 -9.39 -9.06
N PRO A 157 8.79 -10.44 -9.65
CA PRO A 157 8.95 -10.52 -11.10
C PRO A 157 7.59 -10.42 -11.78
N LYS A 158 7.51 -9.67 -12.88
CA LYS A 158 6.26 -9.35 -13.59
C LYS A 158 5.51 -10.58 -14.11
N ASP A 159 6.22 -11.69 -14.37
CA ASP A 159 5.62 -12.94 -14.85
C ASP A 159 4.85 -13.71 -13.75
N HIS A 160 4.93 -13.28 -12.50
CA HIS A 160 4.15 -13.87 -11.41
C HIS A 160 2.75 -13.27 -11.36
N GLN A 161 1.74 -14.07 -11.67
CA GLN A 161 0.34 -13.70 -11.50
C GLN A 161 -0.11 -13.90 -10.05
N TYR A 162 -0.82 -12.91 -9.51
CA TYR A 162 -1.54 -13.03 -8.24
C TYR A 162 -3.05 -12.99 -8.51
N GLU A 163 -3.80 -13.86 -7.83
CA GLU A 163 -5.24 -14.02 -8.06
C GLU A 163 -6.08 -12.81 -7.61
N GLU A 164 -5.58 -11.97 -6.69
CA GLU A 164 -6.30 -10.81 -6.15
C GLU A 164 -5.52 -9.49 -6.28
N CYS A 165 -5.24 -9.09 -7.53
CA CYS A 165 -4.69 -7.78 -7.86
C CYS A 165 -5.72 -6.82 -8.45
N VAL A 166 -5.56 -5.53 -8.16
CA VAL A 166 -6.25 -4.42 -8.84
C VAL A 166 -5.22 -3.65 -9.66
N LEU A 167 -5.43 -3.58 -10.97
CA LEU A 167 -4.69 -2.69 -11.86
C LEU A 167 -5.28 -1.29 -11.75
N CYS A 168 -4.45 -0.32 -11.38
CA CYS A 168 -4.85 1.08 -11.27
C CYS A 168 -4.66 1.79 -12.61
N GLN A 169 -5.46 2.82 -12.87
CA GLN A 169 -5.46 3.55 -14.13
C GLN A 169 -4.20 4.40 -14.20
N LYS A 170 -3.43 4.29 -15.29
CA LYS A 170 -2.22 5.12 -15.46
C LYS A 170 -2.61 6.59 -15.64
N ILE A 171 -1.89 7.48 -14.96
CA ILE A 171 -2.00 8.92 -15.17
C ILE A 171 -0.99 9.30 -16.26
N LEU A 172 -1.46 9.95 -17.32
CA LEU A 172 -0.66 10.41 -18.47
C LEU A 172 -0.03 11.78 -18.19
#